data_AF-A0A8H4ELW3-F1
#
_entry.id   AF-A0A8H4ELW3-F1
#
_cell.length_a   1.000
_cell.length_b   1.000
_cell.length_c   1.000
_cell.angle_alpha   90.00
_cell.angle_beta   90.00
_cell.angle_gamma   90.00
#
_symmetry.space_group_name_H-M   'P 1'
#
loop_
_entity.id
_entity.type
_entity.pdbx_description
1 polymer ?
#
loop_
_entity_poly.entity_id
_entity_poly.type
_entity_poly.pdbx_seq_one_letter_code
_entity_poly.pdbx_strand_id
1 'polypeptide(L)'
;MDSKTEQPALDKDLIEKAATALLKYVSKQQEEKSNDILADTVHFVWLIVSTHRFLDITKDKPVSIPLKHPLYDASTEICLITKDPQKTFKELVVSKNLKRIRKVIEISKLRKKYQPYEAKRQLCNS
;
A
#
# COMPACT_ATOMS: atom_id res chain seq x y z
N MET A 1 27.32 -23.04 10.07
CA MET A 1 26.55 -23.14 11.34
C MET A 1 25.21 -22.50 11.07
N ASP A 2 24.33 -23.29 10.47
CA ASP A 2 23.03 -22.87 9.99
C ASP A 2 22.07 -22.77 11.18
N SER A 3 21.92 -21.56 11.70
CA SER A 3 20.91 -21.21 12.69
C SER A 3 19.54 -21.32 12.04
N LYS A 4 18.87 -22.45 12.26
CA LYS A 4 17.43 -22.60 12.02
C LYS A 4 16.69 -21.49 12.78
N THR A 5 16.14 -20.53 12.06
CA THR A 5 15.19 -19.56 12.60
C THR A 5 13.90 -20.29 12.93
N GLU A 6 13.78 -20.74 14.18
CA GLU A 6 12.53 -21.27 14.72
C GLU A 6 11.52 -20.11 14.75
N GLN A 7 10.53 -20.17 13.84
CA GLN A 7 9.49 -19.16 13.78
C GLN A 7 8.61 -19.32 15.03
N PRO A 8 8.34 -18.25 15.80
CA PRO A 8 7.44 -18.33 16.94
C PRO A 8 6.06 -18.81 16.47
N ALA A 9 5.55 -19.85 17.14
CA ALA A 9 4.23 -20.40 16.84
C ALA A 9 3.14 -19.38 17.22
N LEU A 10 2.51 -18.80 16.22
CA LEU A 10 1.39 -17.88 16.40
C LEU A 10 0.09 -18.69 16.52
N ASP A 11 -0.72 -18.41 17.54
CA ASP A 11 -2.00 -19.08 17.73
C ASP A 11 -3.02 -18.61 16.68
N LYS A 12 -3.38 -19.51 15.78
CA LYS A 12 -4.30 -19.22 14.67
C LYS A 12 -5.73 -18.99 15.14
N ASP A 13 -6.18 -19.71 16.17
CA ASP A 13 -7.54 -19.61 16.67
C ASP A 13 -7.81 -18.23 17.28
N LEU A 14 -6.82 -17.70 18.01
CA LEU A 14 -6.89 -16.35 18.56
C LEU A 14 -6.95 -15.27 17.45
N ILE A 15 -6.18 -15.44 16.38
CA ILE A 15 -6.16 -14.50 15.24
C ILE A 15 -7.51 -14.48 14.53
N GLU A 16 -8.09 -15.65 14.28
CA GLU A 16 -9.41 -15.77 13.64
C GLU A 16 -10.51 -15.12 14.49
N LYS A 17 -10.48 -15.34 15.81
CA LYS A 17 -11.39 -14.70 16.76
C LYS A 17 -11.24 -13.19 16.76
N ALA A 18 -10.02 -12.68 16.83
CA ALA A 18 -9.73 -11.25 16.82
C ALA A 18 -10.17 -10.60 15.50
N ALA A 19 -9.85 -11.21 14.36
CA ALA A 19 -10.25 -10.71 13.04
C ALA A 19 -11.78 -10.67 12.90
N THR A 20 -12.48 -11.72 13.32
CA THR A 20 -13.95 -11.78 13.30
C THR A 20 -14.58 -10.72 14.19
N ALA A 21 -14.03 -10.50 15.40
CA ALA A 21 -14.52 -9.47 16.30
C ALA A 21 -14.31 -8.06 15.74
N LEU A 22 -13.15 -7.80 15.12
CA LEU A 22 -12.85 -6.52 14.46
C LEU A 22 -13.78 -6.26 13.29
N LEU A 23 -14.02 -7.25 12.43
CA LEU A 23 -14.95 -7.11 11.30
C LEU A 23 -16.37 -6.79 11.77
N LYS A 24 -16.86 -7.48 12.81
CA LYS A 24 -18.18 -7.17 13.41
C LYS A 24 -18.25 -5.75 13.96
N TYR A 25 -17.19 -5.29 14.63
CA TYR A 25 -17.14 -3.92 15.16
C TYR A 25 -17.16 -2.88 14.04
N VAL A 26 -16.39 -3.11 12.96
CA VAL A 26 -16.38 -2.22 11.79
C VAL A 26 -17.76 -2.14 11.13
N SER A 27 -18.42 -3.28 10.91
CA SER A 27 -19.77 -3.30 10.33
C SER A 27 -20.78 -2.55 11.21
N LYS A 28 -20.74 -2.75 12.53
CA LYS A 28 -21.61 -2.04 13.48
C LYS A 28 -21.35 -0.53 13.47
N GLN A 29 -20.08 -0.11 13.46
CA GLN A 29 -19.70 1.30 13.41
C GLN A 29 -20.17 1.97 12.11
N GLN A 30 -20.19 1.24 11.00
CA GLN A 30 -20.68 1.73 9.73
C GLN A 30 -22.21 1.97 9.76
N GLU A 31 -22.97 1.10 10.41
CA GLU A 31 -24.42 1.28 10.62
C GLU A 31 -24.71 2.50 11.50
N GLU A 32 -23.92 2.73 12.54
CA GLU A 32 -24.10 3.87 13.46
C GLU A 32 -23.70 5.22 12.82
N LYS A 33 -22.69 5.21 11.94
CA LYS A 33 -22.16 6.41 11.25
C LYS A 33 -22.77 6.67 9.87
N SER A 34 -23.76 5.89 9.44
CA SER A 34 -24.37 5.98 8.11
C SER A 34 -25.02 7.35 7.80
N ASN A 35 -25.24 8.19 8.82
CA ASN A 35 -25.83 9.52 8.68
C ASN A 35 -24.78 10.64 8.48
N ASP A 36 -23.48 10.33 8.53
CA ASP A 36 -22.42 11.31 8.33
C ASP A 36 -21.92 11.29 6.86
N ILE A 37 -22.24 12.36 6.13
CA ILE A 37 -21.88 12.53 4.71
C ILE A 37 -20.36 12.67 4.52
N LEU A 38 -19.62 12.97 5.60
CA LEU A 38 -18.15 13.12 5.59
C LEU A 38 -17.43 11.82 5.97
N ALA A 39 -18.16 10.74 6.30
CA ALA A 39 -17.53 9.48 6.68
C ALA A 39 -16.87 8.82 5.45
N ASP A 40 -15.55 8.76 5.47
CA ASP A 40 -14.77 7.96 4.51
C ASP A 40 -15.27 6.51 4.56
N THR A 41 -15.79 6.03 3.43
CA THR A 41 -16.36 4.67 3.30
C THR A 41 -15.29 3.58 3.26
N VAL A 42 -14.01 3.97 3.23
CA VAL A 42 -12.88 3.05 3.08
C VAL A 42 -12.31 2.70 4.45
N HIS A 43 -12.50 1.43 4.85
CA HIS A 43 -11.97 0.89 6.08
C HIS A 43 -10.67 0.14 5.81
N PHE A 44 -9.60 0.50 6.52
CA PHE A 44 -8.31 -0.18 6.47
C PHE A 44 -8.03 -0.90 7.79
N VAL A 45 -7.44 -2.09 7.70
CA VAL A 45 -6.94 -2.82 8.86
C VAL A 45 -5.41 -2.72 8.86
N TRP A 46 -4.84 -2.26 9.96
CA TRP A 46 -3.38 -2.24 10.16
C TRP A 46 -3.01 -3.08 11.39
N LEU A 47 -1.78 -3.59 11.39
CA LEU A 47 -1.17 -4.29 12.52
C LEU A 47 -0.09 -3.40 13.13
N ILE A 48 -0.18 -3.15 14.43
CA ILE A 48 0.86 -2.45 15.19
C ILE A 48 1.82 -3.50 15.74
N VAL A 49 3.09 -3.42 15.35
CA VAL A 49 4.15 -4.31 15.83
C VAL A 49 5.01 -3.55 16.83
N SER A 50 4.84 -3.87 18.11
CA SER A 50 5.63 -3.29 19.19
C SER A 50 6.82 -4.18 19.50
N THR A 51 8.04 -3.65 19.37
CA THR A 51 9.29 -4.35 19.65
C THR A 51 9.96 -3.76 20.89
N HIS A 52 10.58 -4.60 21.71
CA HIS A 52 11.29 -4.14 22.93
C HIS A 52 12.52 -3.26 22.62
N ARG A 53 13.20 -3.53 21.49
CA ARG A 53 14.29 -2.69 20.98
C ARG A 53 13.93 -2.21 19.58
N PHE A 54 13.98 -0.91 19.38
CA PHE A 54 13.85 -0.31 18.06
C PHE A 54 15.21 -0.34 17.37
N LEU A 55 15.23 -0.41 16.04
CA LEU A 55 16.45 -0.19 15.27
C LEU A 55 16.66 1.33 15.17
N ASP A 56 17.75 1.85 15.73
CA ASP A 56 18.08 3.28 15.72
C ASP A 56 18.36 3.85 14.30
N ILE A 57 18.41 2.96 13.30
CA ILE A 57 18.65 3.32 11.91
C ILE A 57 17.28 3.45 11.22
N THR A 58 16.82 4.69 11.02
CA THR A 58 15.65 4.98 10.18
C THR A 58 15.97 4.60 8.74
N LYS A 59 15.54 3.41 8.33
CA LYS A 59 15.60 3.01 6.91
C LYS A 59 14.44 3.68 6.19
N ASP A 60 14.71 4.76 5.47
CA ASP A 60 13.71 5.47 4.67
C ASP A 60 13.18 4.65 3.48
N LYS A 61 13.78 3.48 3.22
CA LYS A 61 13.37 2.58 2.13
C LYS A 61 12.32 1.58 2.64
N PRO A 62 11.06 1.66 2.17
CA PRO A 62 10.06 0.66 2.50
C PRO A 62 10.49 -0.72 2.00
N VAL A 63 10.23 -1.74 2.81
CA VAL A 63 10.45 -3.14 2.44
C VAL A 63 9.12 -3.73 2.00
N SER A 64 9.10 -4.36 0.82
CA SER A 64 7.90 -5.06 0.33
C SER A 64 7.82 -6.44 0.98
N ILE A 65 6.70 -6.73 1.63
CA ILE A 65 6.40 -8.03 2.22
C ILE A 65 5.58 -8.84 1.20
N PRO A 66 6.03 -10.01 0.74
CA PRO A 66 5.26 -10.84 -0.18
C PRO A 66 4.05 -11.43 0.55
N LEU A 67 2.85 -11.15 0.03
CA LEU A 67 1.59 -11.65 0.60
C LEU A 67 1.03 -12.76 -0.27
N LYS A 68 0.43 -13.78 0.38
CA LYS A 68 -0.28 -14.86 -0.30
C LYS A 68 -1.53 -14.34 -1.03
N HIS A 69 -2.20 -13.35 -0.43
CA HIS A 69 -3.39 -12.70 -0.97
C HIS A 69 -3.04 -11.24 -1.34
N PRO A 70 -3.23 -10.81 -2.59
CA PRO A 70 -2.97 -9.42 -2.99
C PRO A 70 -3.88 -8.44 -2.26
N LEU A 71 -3.34 -7.30 -1.81
CA LEU A 71 -4.12 -6.23 -1.16
C LEU A 71 -4.95 -5.41 -2.16
N TYR A 72 -4.49 -5.33 -3.40
CA TYR A 72 -5.05 -4.43 -4.39
C TYR A 72 -5.67 -5.24 -5.53
N ASP A 73 -6.90 -4.90 -5.89
CA ASP A 73 -7.67 -5.56 -6.95
C ASP A 73 -7.13 -5.25 -8.36
N ALA A 74 -7.44 -6.09 -9.35
CA ALA A 74 -6.97 -5.95 -10.73
C ALA A 74 -7.34 -4.59 -11.37
N SER A 75 -8.38 -3.93 -10.87
CA SER A 75 -8.84 -2.60 -11.26
C SER A 75 -7.96 -1.45 -10.75
N THR A 76 -7.14 -1.65 -9.71
CA THR A 76 -6.32 -0.57 -9.13
C THR A 76 -5.28 -0.09 -10.13
N GLU A 77 -5.22 1.22 -10.33
CA GLU A 77 -4.29 1.84 -11.27
C GLU A 77 -2.92 2.08 -10.61
N ILE A 78 -1.85 1.81 -11.35
CA ILE A 78 -0.48 1.98 -10.86
C ILE A 78 0.21 3.12 -11.61
N CYS A 79 0.83 4.03 -10.85
CA CYS A 79 1.74 5.04 -11.38
C CYS A 79 3.21 4.61 -11.19
N LEU A 80 3.95 4.49 -12.29
CA LEU A 80 5.37 4.13 -12.28
C LEU A 80 6.25 5.39 -12.35
N ILE A 81 7.10 5.59 -11.34
CA ILE A 81 8.10 6.66 -11.31
C ILE A 81 9.45 6.08 -11.78
N THR A 82 10.06 6.69 -12.79
CA THR A 82 11.23 6.18 -13.50
C THR A 82 12.35 7.21 -13.59
N LYS A 83 13.58 6.74 -13.80
CA LYS A 83 14.70 7.60 -14.20
C LYS A 83 14.53 8.00 -15.68
N ASP A 84 15.04 9.16 -16.06
CA ASP A 84 15.08 9.58 -17.46
C ASP A 84 15.93 8.62 -18.32
N PRO A 85 15.52 8.25 -19.56
CA PRO A 85 14.34 8.69 -20.32
C PRO A 85 13.11 7.75 -20.23
N GLN A 86 11.91 8.34 -20.20
CA GLN A 86 10.57 7.71 -20.08
C GLN A 86 10.27 6.73 -21.19
N LYS A 87 10.79 7.00 -22.39
CA LYS A 87 10.43 6.27 -23.62
C LYS A 87 10.77 4.79 -23.50
N THR A 88 11.96 4.49 -22.99
CA THR A 88 12.43 3.13 -22.74
C THR A 88 11.49 2.36 -21.81
N PHE A 89 11.07 3.00 -20.71
CA PHE A 89 10.16 2.38 -19.75
C PHE A 89 8.75 2.18 -20.30
N LYS A 90 8.25 3.10 -21.13
CA LYS A 90 6.96 2.90 -21.82
C LYS A 90 7.00 1.72 -22.78
N GLU A 91 8.07 1.60 -23.57
CA GLU A 91 8.27 0.45 -24.47
C GLU A 91 8.34 -0.86 -23.66
N LEU A 92 9.02 -0.85 -22.51
CA LEU A 92 9.06 -2.02 -21.62
C LEU A 92 7.69 -2.37 -21.05
N VAL A 93 6.88 -1.40 -20.63
CA VAL A 93 5.53 -1.61 -20.11
C VAL A 93 4.63 -2.26 -21.17
N VAL A 94 4.72 -1.79 -22.42
CA VAL A 94 3.99 -2.37 -23.56
C VAL A 94 4.50 -3.77 -23.87
N SER A 95 5.82 -3.97 -23.96
CA SER A 95 6.42 -5.28 -24.28
C SER A 95 6.06 -6.37 -23.26
N LYS A 96 5.96 -5.99 -21.98
CA LYS A 96 5.61 -6.90 -20.88
C LYS A 96 4.10 -7.01 -20.64
N ASN A 97 3.29 -6.35 -21.45
CA ASN A 97 1.82 -6.34 -21.35
C ASN A 97 1.31 -6.02 -19.93
N LEU A 98 1.92 -5.04 -19.26
CA LEU A 98 1.55 -4.64 -17.89
C LEU A 98 0.31 -3.75 -17.91
N LYS A 99 -0.88 -4.37 -17.97
CA LYS A 99 -2.18 -3.68 -18.12
C LYS A 99 -2.55 -2.72 -16.99
N ARG A 100 -1.91 -2.88 -15.82
CA ARG A 100 -2.25 -2.14 -14.60
C ARG A 100 -1.54 -0.78 -14.48
N ILE A 101 -0.52 -0.54 -15.29
CA ILE A 101 0.25 0.71 -15.24
C ILE A 101 -0.45 1.75 -16.09
N ARG A 102 -1.16 2.69 -15.44
CA ARG A 102 -1.87 3.78 -16.12
C ARG A 102 -0.95 4.93 -16.51
N LYS A 103 0.04 5.23 -15.67
CA LYS A 103 0.89 6.41 -15.83
C LYS A 103 2.35 6.08 -15.57
N VAL A 104 3.22 6.54 -16.47
CA VAL A 104 4.68 6.49 -16.27
C VAL A 104 5.15 7.94 -16.16
N ILE A 105 5.90 8.29 -15.13
CA ILE A 105 6.42 9.65 -14.91
C ILE A 105 7.93 9.56 -14.70
N GLU A 106 8.68 10.48 -15.31
CA GLU A 106 10.11 10.64 -15.04
C GLU A 106 10.34 11.52 -13.81
N ILE A 107 11.44 11.29 -13.08
CA ILE A 107 11.84 12.13 -11.94
C ILE A 107 11.97 13.61 -12.34
N SER A 108 12.57 13.90 -13.50
CA SER A 108 12.74 15.28 -13.98
C SER A 108 11.39 15.98 -14.25
N LYS A 109 10.42 15.26 -14.82
CA LYS A 109 9.06 15.77 -15.06
C LYS A 109 8.28 15.92 -13.76
N LEU A 110 8.43 14.98 -12.82
CA LEU A 110 7.78 15.05 -11.51
C LEU A 110 8.20 16.32 -10.76
N ARG A 111 9.50 16.60 -10.72
CA ARG A 111 10.04 17.80 -10.05
C ARG A 111 9.60 19.11 -10.71
N LYS A 112 9.49 19.15 -12.04
CA LYS A 112 9.10 20.37 -12.78
C LYS A 112 7.59 20.64 -12.77
N LYS A 113 6.77 19.63 -13.09
CA LYS A 113 5.32 19.80 -13.30
C LYS A 113 4.50 19.72 -12.02
N TYR A 114 4.97 18.94 -11.05
CA TYR A 114 4.23 18.65 -9.81
C TYR A 114 4.90 19.30 -8.58
N GLN A 115 5.62 20.40 -8.77
CA GLN A 115 6.10 21.24 -7.66
C GLN A 115 4.96 21.91 -6.87
N PRO A 116 3.95 22.54 -7.51
CA PRO A 116 2.89 23.22 -6.76
C PRO A 116 2.00 22.23 -6.02
N TYR A 117 1.52 22.64 -4.85
CA TYR A 117 0.75 21.80 -3.95
C TYR A 117 -0.52 21.23 -4.60
N GLU A 118 -1.23 22.05 -5.37
CA GLU A 118 -2.44 21.63 -6.08
C GLU A 118 -2.16 20.49 -7.07
N ALA A 119 -1.08 20.62 -7.86
CA ALA A 119 -0.71 19.58 -8.82
C ALA A 119 -0.34 18.26 -8.13
N LYS A 120 0.30 18.30 -6.95
CA LYS A 120 0.58 17.08 -6.16
C LYS A 120 -0.70 16.40 -5.73
N ARG A 121 -1.69 17.15 -5.24
CA ARG A 121 -3.00 16.59 -4.86
C ARG A 121 -3.73 16.01 -6.06
N GLN A 122 -3.71 16.71 -7.20
CA GLN A 122 -4.27 16.20 -8.45
C GLN A 122 -3.59 14.89 -8.88
N LEU A 123 -2.28 14.75 -8.67
CA LEU A 123 -1.56 13.50 -8.97
C LEU A 123 -1.91 12.37 -7.99
N CYS A 124 -2.11 12.66 -6.70
CA CYS A 124 -2.53 11.66 -5.73
C CYS A 124 -3.97 11.17 -6.00
N ASN A 125 -4.82 12.04 -6.56
CA ASN A 125 -6.21 11.75 -6.87
C ASN A 125 -6.42 11.23 -8.31
N SER A 126 -5.36 10.98 -9.10
CA SER A 126 -5.43 10.63 -10.53
C SER A 126 -5.37 9.14 -10.84
#